data_AF-A0A699IN30-F1
#
_entry.id   AF-A0A699IN30-F1
#
_cell.length_a   1.000
_cell.length_b   1.000
_cell.length_c   1.000
_cell.angle_alpha   90.00
_cell.angle_beta   90.00
_cell.angle_gamma   90.00
#
_symmetry.space_group_name_H-M   'P 1'
#
loop_
_entity.id
_entity.type
_entity.pdbx_description
1 polymer ?
#
loop_
_entity_poly.entity_id
_entity_poly.type
_entity_poly.pdbx_seq_one_letter_code
_entity_poly.pdbx_strand_id
1 'polypeptide(L)'
;TLKLLPLEKGKHELPQRKGKEKGKVVMGEGSHPATKRKKTIDRKDGHAVSRATSSPKPLRTINLTDPFGTVAETTELREDHSPHVSSHRLANRSVHTYYDTHEESNALTNATALERAWFSLARRALAQTDILKRFERLQADFDQLAETHSECGETVGKLVQARMDLAHSSHFIPPYPIGIRESKALWIKELEDELARKDSALVYAERLNAERTQEREKLVTQLSKKKMKKFECVRKLLPTVVERLLQSYEYKQSMYEPFNQAIQAGWGKGLSEERSKEDHLEHMSRMENFDAYVDKKMCVECDKLFEKRYPYVEKISCGFCYPVSDLVKVYPDSPPSVQASPS
;
A
#
# COMPACT_ATOMS: atom_id res chain seq x y z
N THR A 1 -46.96 16.36 -19.34
CA THR A 1 -46.85 17.50 -18.40
C THR A 1 -46.48 16.96 -17.03
N LEU A 2 -45.19 16.78 -16.76
CA LEU A 2 -44.69 16.19 -15.51
C LEU A 2 -44.44 17.30 -14.49
N LYS A 3 -45.20 17.30 -13.39
CA LYS A 3 -45.04 18.23 -12.26
C LYS A 3 -43.81 17.81 -11.45
N LEU A 4 -42.78 18.66 -11.46
CA LEU A 4 -41.64 18.61 -10.53
C LEU A 4 -42.10 19.12 -9.16
N LEU A 5 -41.93 18.32 -8.12
CA LEU A 5 -42.08 18.75 -6.73
C LEU A 5 -40.78 19.40 -6.22
N PRO A 6 -40.83 20.39 -5.29
CA PRO A 6 -39.66 21.10 -4.83
C PRO A 6 -38.86 20.30 -3.80
N LEU A 7 -37.55 20.36 -3.96
CA LEU A 7 -36.54 19.79 -3.06
C LEU A 7 -36.38 20.70 -1.83
N GLU A 8 -36.83 20.26 -0.65
CA GLU A 8 -36.59 20.96 0.61
C GLU A 8 -35.10 20.91 0.99
N LYS A 9 -34.50 22.09 1.17
CA LYS A 9 -33.14 22.27 1.69
C LYS A 9 -33.19 22.26 3.22
N GLY A 10 -32.81 21.12 3.82
CA GLY A 10 -32.52 21.04 5.25
C GLY A 10 -31.27 21.85 5.59
N LYS A 11 -31.43 22.92 6.38
CA LYS A 11 -30.33 23.66 7.01
C LYS A 11 -29.81 22.85 8.20
N HIS A 12 -28.58 22.34 8.11
CA HIS A 12 -27.85 21.84 9.27
C HIS A 12 -27.00 22.97 9.85
N GLU A 13 -27.38 23.46 11.03
CA GLU A 13 -26.55 24.29 11.89
C GLU A 13 -25.44 23.43 12.51
N LEU A 14 -24.18 23.84 12.29
CA LEU A 14 -22.99 23.31 12.96
C LEU A 14 -22.73 24.13 14.23
N PRO A 15 -22.42 23.51 15.38
CA PRO A 15 -22.11 24.25 16.60
C PRO A 15 -20.69 24.83 16.56
N GLN A 16 -20.61 26.15 16.73
CA GLN A 16 -19.35 26.87 16.94
C GLN A 16 -18.71 26.45 18.27
N ARG A 17 -17.52 25.84 18.21
CA ARG A 17 -16.65 25.67 19.38
C ARG A 17 -15.83 26.96 19.61
N LYS A 18 -16.16 27.68 20.69
CA LYS A 18 -15.34 28.76 21.25
C LYS A 18 -14.06 28.19 21.87
N GLY A 19 -12.91 28.41 21.23
CA GLY A 19 -11.60 28.19 21.82
C GLY A 19 -11.26 29.29 22.81
N LYS A 20 -11.09 28.92 24.09
CA LYS A 20 -10.57 29.80 25.14
C LYS A 20 -9.06 29.89 25.02
N GLU A 21 -8.60 31.08 24.67
CA GLU A 21 -7.22 31.54 24.78
C GLU A 21 -6.81 31.58 26.26
N LYS A 22 -5.71 30.92 26.62
CA LYS A 22 -5.07 31.07 27.94
C LYS A 22 -3.57 31.29 27.76
N GLY A 23 -3.16 32.52 28.07
CA GLY A 23 -2.18 32.76 29.13
C GLY A 23 -0.73 32.47 28.79
N LYS A 24 -0.08 33.44 28.14
CA LYS A 24 1.37 33.64 28.09
C LYS A 24 1.89 33.93 29.50
N VAL A 25 2.81 33.11 30.02
CA VAL A 25 3.65 33.45 31.18
C VAL A 25 5.11 33.27 30.79
N VAL A 26 5.87 34.33 31.01
CA VAL A 26 7.29 34.51 30.69
C VAL A 26 8.08 34.47 32.01
N MET A 27 9.33 34.01 31.92
CA MET A 27 10.47 34.14 32.83
C MET A 27 10.85 32.90 33.64
N GLY A 28 12.13 32.50 33.51
CA GLY A 28 12.82 31.66 34.47
C GLY A 28 14.07 30.98 33.90
N GLU A 29 15.18 31.71 33.80
CA GLU A 29 16.54 31.15 33.67
C GLU A 29 16.85 30.21 34.84
N GLY A 30 17.64 29.15 34.61
CA GLY A 30 18.21 28.39 35.73
C GLY A 30 18.81 27.02 35.40
N SER A 31 20.13 27.02 35.20
CA SER A 31 21.09 26.02 35.69
C SER A 31 20.91 24.52 35.36
N HIS A 32 21.84 24.03 34.53
CA HIS A 32 22.26 22.64 34.46
C HIS A 32 22.72 22.09 35.83
N PRO A 33 22.47 20.79 36.10
CA PRO A 33 23.41 20.01 36.88
C PRO A 33 23.92 18.78 36.13
N ALA A 34 25.21 18.53 36.38
CA ALA A 34 26.06 17.51 35.81
C ALA A 34 25.60 16.07 36.09
N THR A 35 25.78 15.23 35.07
CA THR A 35 25.76 13.77 35.13
C THR A 35 26.82 13.25 36.09
N LYS A 36 26.42 12.74 37.26
CA LYS A 36 27.28 11.94 38.14
C LYS A 36 26.96 10.46 37.98
N ARG A 37 27.94 9.72 37.42
CA ARG A 37 28.08 8.26 37.44
C ARG A 37 27.74 7.70 38.83
N LYS A 38 26.78 6.77 38.91
CA LYS A 38 26.53 5.99 40.11
C LYS A 38 27.29 4.67 40.04
N LYS A 39 28.07 4.47 41.09
CA LYS A 39 29.04 3.43 41.38
C LYS A 39 28.32 2.12 41.77
N THR A 40 28.79 1.01 41.22
CA THR A 40 28.50 -0.37 41.60
C THR A 40 28.89 -0.61 43.07
N ILE A 41 28.00 -1.24 43.84
CA ILE A 41 28.29 -1.77 45.17
C ILE A 41 27.95 -3.27 45.15
N ASP A 42 29.00 -4.06 45.32
CA ASP A 42 28.97 -5.47 45.70
C ASP A 42 28.55 -5.67 47.15
N ARG A 43 28.05 -6.89 47.43
CA ARG A 43 27.75 -7.59 48.70
C ARG A 43 26.25 -7.83 48.93
N LYS A 44 25.79 -8.99 49.40
CA LYS A 44 26.45 -10.16 50.01
C LYS A 44 25.47 -11.32 50.02
N ASP A 45 26.02 -12.53 50.06
CA ASP A 45 25.32 -13.79 50.35
C ASP A 45 24.46 -13.72 51.62
N GLY A 46 23.28 -14.34 51.53
CA GLY A 46 22.36 -14.57 52.64
C GLY A 46 21.54 -15.84 52.41
N HIS A 47 21.86 -16.86 53.19
CA HIS A 47 21.31 -18.22 53.17
C HIS A 47 19.78 -18.31 53.38
N ALA A 48 19.20 -19.24 52.61
CA ALA A 48 18.20 -20.25 52.98
C ALA A 48 17.23 -19.99 54.15
N VAL A 49 15.93 -19.88 53.84
CA VAL A 49 14.85 -20.69 54.45
C VAL A 49 13.75 -20.92 53.41
N SER A 50 13.67 -22.14 52.91
CA SER A 50 12.59 -22.61 52.04
C SER A 50 11.31 -22.82 52.86
N ARG A 51 10.21 -22.14 52.50
CA ARG A 51 8.86 -22.54 52.91
C ARG A 51 8.02 -22.79 51.67
N ALA A 52 7.90 -24.06 51.33
CA ALA A 52 7.10 -24.56 50.23
C ALA A 52 5.62 -24.18 50.43
N THR A 53 5.07 -23.42 49.50
CA THR A 53 3.62 -23.35 49.29
C THR A 53 3.33 -23.69 47.83
N SER A 54 2.95 -24.95 47.66
CA SER A 54 2.04 -25.50 46.64
C SER A 54 1.81 -24.66 45.38
N SER A 55 2.48 -25.07 44.30
CA SER A 55 2.20 -24.70 42.92
C SER A 55 0.76 -25.09 42.50
N PRO A 56 -0.02 -24.22 41.84
CA PRO A 56 -1.29 -24.62 41.24
C PRO A 56 -1.03 -25.38 39.93
N LYS A 57 -1.77 -26.49 39.75
CA LYS A 57 -1.77 -27.39 38.60
C LYS A 57 -1.71 -26.66 37.25
N PRO A 58 -0.97 -27.18 36.25
CA PRO A 58 -1.08 -26.71 34.88
C PRO A 58 -2.49 -26.96 34.36
N LEU A 59 -3.14 -25.91 33.87
CA LEU A 59 -4.39 -26.02 33.13
C LEU A 59 -4.16 -26.88 31.89
N ARG A 60 -5.07 -27.84 31.71
CA ARG A 60 -5.08 -28.77 30.57
C ARG A 60 -5.14 -27.98 29.27
N THR A 61 -4.25 -28.33 28.35
CA THR A 61 -4.27 -27.96 26.94
C THR A 61 -5.65 -28.29 26.35
N ILE A 62 -6.39 -27.24 25.98
CA ILE A 62 -7.61 -27.37 25.20
C ILE A 62 -7.16 -27.52 23.75
N ASN A 63 -7.27 -28.74 23.21
CA ASN A 63 -7.09 -28.97 21.78
C ASN A 63 -8.22 -28.24 21.04
N LEU A 64 -7.87 -27.13 20.38
CA LEU A 64 -8.70 -26.55 19.33
C LEU A 64 -8.77 -27.58 18.20
N THR A 65 -9.90 -28.26 18.14
CA THR A 65 -10.27 -29.10 17.00
C THR A 65 -10.72 -28.15 15.90
N ASP A 66 -9.95 -28.11 14.81
CA ASP A 66 -10.30 -27.40 13.58
C ASP A 66 -11.68 -27.82 13.08
N PRO A 67 -12.61 -26.89 12.80
CA PRO A 67 -13.82 -27.16 12.06
C PRO A 67 -13.59 -26.76 10.60
N PHE A 68 -12.71 -27.47 9.89
CA PHE A 68 -12.73 -27.47 8.44
C PHE A 68 -12.94 -28.89 7.94
N GLY A 69 -14.18 -29.12 7.54
CA GLY A 69 -14.67 -30.36 7.00
C GLY A 69 -13.87 -30.81 5.77
N THR A 70 -13.67 -32.12 5.77
CA THR A 70 -13.22 -32.98 4.70
C THR A 70 -14.02 -32.70 3.42
N VAL A 71 -13.36 -32.18 2.40
CA VAL A 71 -13.77 -32.37 1.00
C VAL A 71 -12.77 -33.34 0.41
N ALA A 72 -13.26 -34.52 0.07
CA ALA A 72 -12.52 -35.54 -0.65
C ALA A 72 -12.22 -35.04 -2.06
N GLU A 73 -10.95 -34.95 -2.43
CA GLU A 73 -10.55 -34.86 -3.82
C GLU A 73 -9.41 -35.85 -4.08
N THR A 74 -9.82 -37.01 -4.57
CA THR A 74 -8.99 -38.03 -5.20
C THR A 74 -8.25 -37.39 -6.37
N THR A 75 -6.92 -37.28 -6.31
CA THR A 75 -6.12 -37.05 -7.51
C THR A 75 -4.84 -37.86 -7.48
N GLU A 76 -4.72 -38.64 -8.54
CA GLU A 76 -3.66 -39.57 -8.85
C GLU A 76 -2.28 -38.91 -8.85
N LEU A 77 -1.35 -39.59 -8.20
CA LEU A 77 0.07 -39.36 -8.32
C LEU A 77 0.50 -39.92 -9.69
N ARG A 78 0.60 -39.06 -10.71
CA ARG A 78 1.21 -39.40 -12.00
C ARG A 78 2.62 -38.81 -12.04
N GLU A 79 3.58 -39.65 -11.70
CA GLU A 79 5.01 -39.43 -11.96
C GLU A 79 5.20 -39.32 -13.47
N ASP A 80 5.51 -38.12 -13.96
CA ASP A 80 5.91 -37.93 -15.36
C ASP A 80 7.43 -37.82 -15.41
N HIS A 81 8.03 -38.90 -15.90
CA HIS A 81 9.44 -39.02 -16.18
C HIS A 81 9.83 -38.06 -17.29
N SER A 82 10.65 -37.05 -16.96
CA SER A 82 11.32 -36.23 -17.96
C SER A 82 12.52 -36.99 -18.54
N PRO A 83 12.56 -37.30 -19.85
CA PRO A 83 13.67 -38.04 -20.42
C PRO A 83 14.89 -37.13 -20.58
N HIS A 84 15.99 -37.59 -19.98
CA HIS A 84 17.34 -37.11 -20.21
C HIS A 84 17.69 -37.27 -21.71
N VAL A 85 17.59 -36.19 -22.49
CA VAL A 85 18.13 -36.18 -23.85
C VAL A 85 19.61 -35.81 -23.78
N SER A 86 20.43 -36.85 -23.88
CA SER A 86 21.83 -36.80 -24.30
C SER A 86 21.93 -36.12 -25.67
N SER A 87 22.56 -34.94 -25.72
CA SER A 87 22.92 -34.30 -26.98
C SER A 87 24.36 -34.66 -27.33
N HIS A 88 24.48 -35.68 -28.20
CA HIS A 88 25.70 -36.05 -28.87
C HIS A 88 26.19 -34.91 -29.78
N ARG A 89 27.36 -34.37 -29.44
CA ARG A 89 28.50 -34.14 -30.33
C ARG A 89 28.23 -34.40 -31.83
N LEU A 90 28.02 -33.33 -32.60
CA LEU A 90 28.35 -33.30 -34.03
C LEU A 90 29.12 -32.03 -34.34
N ALA A 91 30.41 -32.23 -34.57
CA ALA A 91 31.30 -31.26 -35.14
C ALA A 91 31.17 -31.28 -36.67
N ASN A 92 31.34 -30.08 -37.23
CA ASN A 92 31.79 -29.76 -38.58
C ASN A 92 30.74 -29.52 -39.68
N ARG A 93 30.79 -28.24 -40.12
CA ARG A 93 30.90 -27.77 -41.51
C ARG A 93 29.61 -27.26 -42.15
N SER A 94 29.46 -25.92 -42.20
CA SER A 94 29.37 -25.25 -43.49
C SER A 94 29.69 -23.76 -43.34
N VAL A 95 30.64 -23.33 -44.17
CA VAL A 95 31.09 -21.95 -44.36
C VAL A 95 30.14 -21.33 -45.39
N HIS A 96 29.35 -20.32 -45.02
CA HIS A 96 29.13 -19.08 -45.81
C HIS A 96 28.02 -18.16 -45.27
N THR A 97 28.41 -16.88 -45.11
CA THR A 97 27.65 -15.64 -45.41
C THR A 97 26.29 -15.40 -44.75
N TYR A 98 26.22 -14.48 -43.78
CA TYR A 98 25.67 -13.11 -43.90
C TYR A 98 25.67 -12.51 -42.49
N TYR A 99 26.53 -11.51 -42.23
CA TYR A 99 26.51 -10.76 -40.98
C TYR A 99 25.39 -9.70 -41.05
N ASP A 100 24.85 -9.32 -39.89
CA ASP A 100 23.80 -8.32 -39.63
C ASP A 100 22.34 -8.77 -39.64
N THR A 101 21.88 -9.32 -38.50
CA THR A 101 20.54 -9.06 -37.89
C THR A 101 20.44 -9.62 -36.45
N HIS A 102 21.51 -9.66 -35.64
CA HIS A 102 21.44 -10.25 -34.29
C HIS A 102 21.31 -9.22 -33.14
N GLU A 103 21.40 -7.91 -33.40
CA GLU A 103 21.26 -6.91 -32.32
C GLU A 103 19.81 -6.58 -31.94
N GLU A 104 18.86 -6.59 -32.87
CA GLU A 104 17.46 -6.22 -32.57
C GLU A 104 16.74 -7.25 -31.65
N SER A 105 17.15 -8.53 -31.71
CA SER A 105 16.61 -9.58 -30.82
C SER A 105 16.96 -9.34 -29.34
N ASN A 106 18.08 -8.64 -29.06
CA ASN A 106 18.51 -8.35 -27.69
C ASN A 106 17.79 -7.12 -27.11
N ALA A 107 17.37 -6.17 -27.94
CA ALA A 107 16.66 -4.97 -27.49
C ALA A 107 15.23 -5.28 -27.00
N LEU A 108 14.50 -6.14 -27.70
CA LEU A 108 13.13 -6.53 -27.32
C LEU A 108 13.09 -7.37 -26.02
N THR A 109 14.13 -8.20 -25.82
CA THR A 109 14.32 -8.97 -24.58
C THR A 109 14.66 -8.04 -23.41
N ASN A 110 15.44 -6.98 -23.63
CA ASN A 110 15.74 -5.96 -22.62
C ASN A 110 14.50 -5.15 -22.19
N ALA A 111 13.64 -4.75 -23.12
CA ALA A 111 12.39 -4.05 -22.79
C ALA A 111 11.46 -4.92 -21.92
N THR A 112 11.29 -6.19 -22.30
CA THR A 112 10.48 -7.15 -21.54
C THR A 112 11.09 -7.43 -20.15
N ALA A 113 12.42 -7.52 -20.05
CA ALA A 113 13.12 -7.68 -18.79
C ALA A 113 12.93 -6.46 -17.87
N LEU A 114 12.99 -5.25 -18.44
CA LEU A 114 12.78 -4.00 -17.72
C LEU A 114 11.35 -3.88 -17.20
N GLU A 115 10.33 -4.22 -18.00
CA GLU A 115 8.93 -4.27 -17.54
C GLU A 115 8.75 -5.24 -16.38
N ARG A 116 9.31 -6.46 -16.49
CA ARG A 116 9.25 -7.45 -15.39
C ARG A 116 9.95 -6.95 -14.13
N ALA A 117 11.07 -6.25 -14.27
CA ALA A 117 11.79 -5.66 -13.15
C ALA A 117 10.95 -4.56 -12.47
N TRP A 118 10.33 -3.67 -13.24
CA TRP A 118 9.43 -2.64 -12.72
C TRP A 118 8.20 -3.21 -12.02
N PHE A 119 7.53 -4.21 -12.61
CA PHE A 119 6.42 -4.90 -11.96
C PHE A 119 6.84 -5.59 -10.66
N SER A 120 8.02 -6.20 -10.64
CA SER A 120 8.57 -6.83 -9.43
C SER A 120 8.87 -5.80 -8.34
N LEU A 121 9.43 -4.64 -8.72
CA LEU A 121 9.70 -3.53 -7.80
C LEU A 121 8.40 -2.96 -7.22
N ALA A 122 7.40 -2.72 -8.06
CA ALA A 122 6.08 -2.23 -7.62
C ALA A 122 5.40 -3.22 -6.65
N ARG A 123 5.47 -4.54 -6.92
CA ARG A 123 4.97 -5.57 -6.00
C ARG A 123 5.70 -5.53 -4.65
N ARG A 124 7.02 -5.37 -4.64
CA ARG A 124 7.82 -5.25 -3.41
C ARG A 124 7.45 -3.99 -2.62
N ALA A 125 7.30 -2.85 -3.28
CA ALA A 125 6.89 -1.60 -2.63
C ALA A 125 5.49 -1.71 -1.99
N LEU A 126 4.54 -2.37 -2.68
CA LEU A 126 3.21 -2.65 -2.12
C LEU A 126 3.29 -3.55 -0.89
N ALA A 127 4.11 -4.60 -0.91
CA ALA A 127 4.31 -5.48 0.24
C ALA A 127 4.94 -4.73 1.43
N GLN A 128 5.91 -3.85 1.19
CA GLN A 128 6.48 -2.98 2.23
C GLN A 128 5.44 -2.04 2.84
N THR A 129 4.56 -1.47 2.01
CA THR A 129 3.47 -0.60 2.49
C THR A 129 2.50 -1.37 3.38
N ASP A 130 2.21 -2.64 3.06
CA ASP A 130 1.35 -3.50 3.90
C ASP A 130 2.02 -3.81 5.25
N ILE A 131 3.32 -4.07 5.26
CA ILE A 131 4.10 -4.28 6.50
C ILE A 131 4.04 -3.02 7.39
N LEU A 132 4.28 -1.83 6.83
CA LEU A 132 4.20 -0.58 7.60
C LEU A 132 2.81 -0.35 8.20
N LYS A 133 1.74 -0.61 7.45
CA LYS A 133 0.36 -0.54 7.97
C LYS A 133 0.09 -1.52 9.10
N ARG A 134 0.70 -2.71 9.08
CA ARG A 134 0.59 -3.68 10.19
C ARG A 134 1.32 -3.18 11.43
N PHE A 135 2.50 -2.54 11.27
CA PHE A 135 3.21 -1.91 12.37
C PHE A 135 2.43 -0.75 12.99
N GLU A 136 1.81 0.10 12.19
CA GLU A 136 0.95 1.19 12.70
C GLU A 136 -0.22 0.65 13.53
N ARG A 137 -0.87 -0.42 13.06
CA ARG A 137 -1.95 -1.08 13.84
C ARG A 137 -1.43 -1.69 15.13
N LEU A 138 -0.29 -2.39 15.07
CA LEU A 138 0.33 -2.99 16.25
C LEU A 138 0.71 -1.93 17.29
N GLN A 139 1.19 -0.76 16.85
CA GLN A 139 1.48 0.36 17.74
C GLN A 139 0.20 0.87 18.41
N ALA A 140 -0.89 1.04 17.66
CA ALA A 140 -2.17 1.45 18.22
C ALA A 140 -2.72 0.43 19.24
N ASP A 141 -2.61 -0.87 18.94
CA ASP A 141 -3.00 -1.95 19.86
C ASP A 141 -2.12 -1.93 21.12
N PHE A 142 -0.83 -1.67 20.99
CA PHE A 142 0.10 -1.54 22.13
C PHE A 142 -0.24 -0.33 23.00
N ASP A 143 -0.52 0.83 22.41
CA ASP A 143 -0.89 2.03 23.13
C ASP A 143 -2.21 1.81 23.92
N GLN A 144 -3.20 1.15 23.30
CA GLN A 144 -4.44 0.77 23.96
C GLN A 144 -4.20 -0.23 25.11
N LEU A 145 -3.31 -1.21 24.92
CA LEU A 145 -2.95 -2.16 25.96
C LEU A 145 -2.23 -1.46 27.13
N ALA A 146 -1.35 -0.51 26.84
CA ALA A 146 -0.67 0.28 27.87
C ALA A 146 -1.65 1.14 28.67
N GLU A 147 -2.64 1.75 28.01
CA GLU A 147 -3.72 2.52 28.65
C GLU A 147 -4.54 1.62 29.59
N THR A 148 -5.05 0.49 29.10
CA THR A 148 -5.80 -0.47 29.94
C THR A 148 -4.98 -1.04 31.10
N HIS A 149 -3.68 -1.29 30.90
CA HIS A 149 -2.80 -1.74 31.99
C HIS A 149 -2.56 -0.65 33.03
N SER A 150 -2.54 0.62 32.63
CA SER A 150 -2.41 1.74 33.57
C SER A 150 -3.65 1.85 34.49
N GLU A 151 -4.84 1.59 33.96
CA GLU A 151 -6.08 1.49 34.74
C GLU A 151 -6.08 0.30 35.71
N CYS A 152 -5.47 -0.83 35.33
CA CYS A 152 -5.25 -1.95 36.26
C CYS A 152 -4.39 -1.53 37.47
N GLY A 153 -3.36 -0.71 37.26
CA GLY A 153 -2.55 -0.17 38.34
C GLY A 153 -3.38 0.66 39.33
N GLU A 154 -4.25 1.54 38.81
CA GLU A 154 -5.15 2.35 39.64
C GLU A 154 -6.16 1.51 40.41
N THR A 155 -6.77 0.51 39.76
CA THR A 155 -7.75 -0.38 40.41
C THR A 155 -7.11 -1.23 41.50
N VAL A 156 -5.91 -1.76 41.28
CA VAL A 156 -5.14 -2.45 42.33
C VAL A 156 -4.82 -1.49 43.48
N GLY A 157 -4.42 -0.25 43.20
CA GLY A 157 -4.20 0.78 44.21
C GLY A 157 -5.45 1.05 45.05
N LYS A 158 -6.61 1.23 44.40
CA LYS A 158 -7.91 1.39 45.06
C LYS A 158 -8.28 0.17 45.91
N LEU A 159 -8.00 -1.05 45.44
CA LEU A 159 -8.26 -2.28 46.18
C LEU A 159 -7.38 -2.41 47.43
N VAL A 160 -6.09 -2.08 47.31
CA VAL A 160 -5.15 -2.06 48.44
C VAL A 160 -5.57 -1.02 49.46
N GLN A 161 -5.94 0.18 49.03
CA GLN A 161 -6.45 1.23 49.91
C GLN A 161 -7.73 0.79 50.62
N ALA A 162 -8.72 0.28 49.89
CA ALA A 162 -9.96 -0.23 50.46
C ALA A 162 -9.71 -1.38 51.45
N ARG A 163 -8.71 -2.23 51.20
CA ARG A 163 -8.30 -3.30 52.13
C ARG A 163 -7.66 -2.74 53.40
N MET A 164 -6.85 -1.69 53.30
CA MET A 164 -6.29 -1.00 54.46
C MET A 164 -7.39 -0.33 55.29
N ASP A 165 -8.31 0.38 54.63
CA ASP A 165 -9.45 1.04 55.27
C ASP A 165 -10.36 0.00 55.96
N LEU A 166 -10.61 -1.14 55.31
CA LEU A 166 -11.37 -2.25 55.88
C LEU A 166 -10.65 -2.86 57.09
N ALA A 167 -9.33 -3.07 57.03
CA ALA A 167 -8.55 -3.57 58.16
C ALA A 167 -8.56 -2.61 59.36
N HIS A 168 -8.54 -1.29 59.10
CA HIS A 168 -8.66 -0.28 60.15
C HIS A 168 -10.06 -0.25 60.75
N SER A 169 -11.12 -0.41 59.93
CA SER A 169 -12.50 -0.53 60.41
C SER A 169 -12.77 -1.84 61.16
N SER A 170 -12.08 -2.92 60.80
CA SER A 170 -12.20 -4.26 61.41
C SER A 170 -11.70 -4.31 62.85
N HIS A 171 -10.86 -3.35 63.28
CA HIS A 171 -10.38 -3.27 64.66
C HIS A 171 -11.44 -2.70 65.62
N PHE A 172 -12.60 -2.30 65.10
CA PHE A 172 -13.70 -1.71 65.85
C PHE A 172 -15.06 -2.37 65.52
N ILE A 173 -15.08 -3.69 65.29
CA ILE A 173 -16.33 -4.43 65.07
C ILE A 173 -16.69 -5.22 66.32
N PRO A 174 -17.55 -4.69 67.21
CA PRO A 174 -18.21 -5.49 68.24
C PRO A 174 -19.11 -6.56 67.59
N PRO A 175 -19.34 -7.70 68.26
CA PRO A 175 -20.13 -8.80 67.72
C PRO A 175 -21.60 -8.35 67.55
N TYR A 176 -22.03 -8.15 66.31
CA TYR A 176 -23.35 -7.62 65.97
C TYR A 176 -23.93 -8.29 64.70
N PRO A 177 -25.25 -8.17 64.45
CA PRO A 177 -26.14 -9.33 64.39
C PRO A 177 -26.64 -9.64 62.97
N ILE A 178 -27.58 -10.57 62.91
CA ILE A 178 -28.20 -11.27 61.78
C ILE A 178 -28.64 -10.41 60.56
N GLY A 179 -28.74 -9.07 60.67
CA GLY A 179 -29.19 -8.17 59.58
C GLY A 179 -28.24 -8.00 58.38
N ILE A 180 -26.96 -8.41 58.47
CA ILE A 180 -25.99 -8.28 57.36
C ILE A 180 -26.27 -9.30 56.24
N ARG A 181 -26.94 -10.43 56.54
CA ARG A 181 -27.22 -11.47 55.55
C ARG A 181 -28.22 -11.02 54.48
N GLU A 182 -29.24 -10.26 54.89
CA GLU A 182 -30.27 -9.76 53.97
C GLU A 182 -29.71 -8.70 53.02
N SER A 183 -28.87 -7.79 53.52
CA SER A 183 -28.18 -6.81 52.69
C SER A 183 -27.23 -7.46 51.67
N LYS A 184 -26.52 -8.54 52.05
CA LYS A 184 -25.67 -9.31 51.12
C LYS A 184 -26.49 -10.02 50.04
N ALA A 185 -27.65 -10.58 50.39
CA ALA A 185 -28.51 -11.25 49.43
C ALA A 185 -29.10 -10.27 48.39
N LEU A 186 -29.49 -9.06 48.82
CA LEU A 186 -29.95 -8.01 47.91
C LEU A 186 -28.84 -7.58 46.93
N TRP A 187 -27.62 -7.39 47.42
CA TRP A 187 -26.48 -7.00 46.59
C TRP A 187 -26.09 -8.09 45.57
N ILE A 188 -26.12 -9.37 45.98
CA ILE A 188 -25.89 -10.49 45.05
C ILE A 188 -26.92 -10.48 43.92
N LYS A 189 -28.21 -10.30 44.27
CA LYS A 189 -29.28 -10.25 43.27
C LYS A 189 -29.11 -9.06 42.30
N GLU A 190 -28.71 -7.89 42.79
CA GLU A 190 -28.44 -6.73 41.94
C GLU A 190 -27.30 -6.98 40.95
N LEU A 191 -26.22 -7.65 41.40
CA LEU A 191 -25.12 -8.06 40.53
C LEU A 191 -25.53 -9.11 39.49
N GLU A 192 -26.39 -10.07 39.87
CA GLU A 192 -26.95 -11.06 38.93
C GLU A 192 -27.81 -10.39 37.86
N ASP A 193 -28.67 -9.45 38.25
CA ASP A 193 -29.50 -8.66 37.34
C ASP A 193 -28.65 -7.74 36.43
N GLU A 194 -27.56 -7.18 36.96
CA GLU A 194 -26.59 -6.41 36.17
C GLU A 194 -25.83 -7.28 35.17
N LEU A 195 -25.39 -8.47 35.58
CA LEU A 195 -24.71 -9.43 34.71
C LEU A 195 -25.64 -9.87 33.56
N ALA A 196 -26.89 -10.21 33.87
CA ALA A 196 -27.89 -10.58 32.86
C ALA A 196 -28.15 -9.44 31.86
N ARG A 197 -28.19 -8.18 32.32
CA ARG A 197 -28.31 -7.01 31.43
C ARG A 197 -27.08 -6.85 30.53
N LYS A 198 -25.87 -7.03 31.07
CA LYS A 198 -24.62 -6.93 30.30
C LYS A 198 -24.51 -8.04 29.25
N ASP A 199 -24.88 -9.27 29.59
CA ASP A 199 -24.89 -10.39 28.65
C ASP A 199 -25.87 -10.14 27.51
N SER A 200 -27.08 -9.64 27.81
CA SER A 200 -28.04 -9.25 26.77
C SER A 200 -27.53 -8.13 25.87
N ALA A 201 -26.83 -7.14 26.43
CA ALA A 201 -26.23 -6.04 25.66
C ALA A 201 -25.09 -6.52 24.76
N LEU A 202 -24.27 -7.46 25.24
CA LEU A 202 -23.18 -8.08 24.49
C LEU A 202 -23.72 -8.85 23.28
N VAL A 203 -24.73 -9.71 23.47
CA VAL A 203 -25.37 -10.46 22.36
C VAL A 203 -25.95 -9.51 21.31
N TYR A 204 -26.53 -8.38 21.72
CA TYR A 204 -27.03 -7.37 20.79
C TYR A 204 -25.89 -6.70 20.00
N ALA A 205 -24.80 -6.33 20.68
CA ALA A 205 -23.63 -5.72 20.04
C ALA A 205 -22.95 -6.68 19.05
N GLU A 206 -22.84 -7.97 19.39
CA GLU A 206 -22.32 -9.01 18.51
C GLU A 206 -23.16 -9.14 17.23
N ARG A 207 -24.49 -9.12 17.36
CA ARG A 207 -25.40 -9.14 16.20
C ARG A 207 -25.17 -7.93 15.28
N LEU A 208 -25.12 -6.72 15.85
CA LEU A 208 -24.85 -5.50 15.07
C LEU A 208 -23.48 -5.54 14.37
N ASN A 209 -22.46 -6.11 15.02
CA ASN A 209 -21.14 -6.26 14.42
C ASN A 209 -21.13 -7.28 13.28
N ALA A 210 -21.89 -8.38 13.41
CA ALA A 210 -22.06 -9.36 12.33
C ALA A 210 -22.76 -8.73 11.11
N GLU A 211 -23.84 -7.97 11.32
CA GLU A 211 -24.55 -7.23 10.27
C GLU A 211 -23.62 -6.23 9.56
N ARG A 212 -22.89 -5.41 10.31
CA ARG A 212 -21.92 -4.45 9.76
C ARG A 212 -20.81 -5.14 8.97
N THR A 213 -20.34 -6.30 9.42
CA THR A 213 -19.32 -7.08 8.72
C THR A 213 -19.85 -7.56 7.37
N GLN A 214 -21.07 -8.08 7.35
CA GLN A 214 -21.74 -8.50 6.11
C GLN A 214 -21.94 -7.32 5.13
N GLU A 215 -22.36 -6.15 5.62
CA GLU A 215 -22.51 -4.95 4.78
C GLU A 215 -21.17 -4.50 4.20
N ARG A 216 -20.11 -4.51 5.01
CA ARG A 216 -18.75 -4.19 4.56
C ARG A 216 -18.31 -5.12 3.44
N GLU A 217 -18.51 -6.43 3.58
CA GLU A 217 -18.20 -7.41 2.54
C GLU A 217 -18.96 -7.12 1.24
N LYS A 218 -20.27 -6.87 1.32
CA LYS A 218 -21.10 -6.49 0.17
C LYS A 218 -20.55 -5.25 -0.55
N LEU A 219 -20.18 -4.21 0.20
CA LEU A 219 -19.61 -2.98 -0.36
C LEU A 219 -18.23 -3.24 -1.00
N VAL A 220 -17.37 -4.04 -0.37
CA VAL A 220 -16.06 -4.43 -0.92
C VAL A 220 -16.21 -5.18 -2.25
N THR A 221 -17.16 -6.12 -2.34
CA THR A 221 -17.44 -6.85 -3.59
C THR A 221 -17.95 -5.90 -4.68
N GLN A 222 -18.88 -5.00 -4.36
CA GLN A 222 -19.38 -4.01 -5.32
C GLN A 222 -18.28 -3.08 -5.82
N LEU A 223 -17.44 -2.58 -4.91
CA LEU A 223 -16.31 -1.72 -5.24
C LEU A 223 -15.28 -2.46 -6.12
N SER A 224 -14.98 -3.71 -5.79
CA SER A 224 -14.08 -4.55 -6.58
C SER A 224 -14.62 -4.78 -7.99
N LYS A 225 -15.91 -5.09 -8.13
CA LYS A 225 -16.59 -5.25 -9.42
C LYS A 225 -16.55 -3.96 -10.25
N LYS A 226 -16.82 -2.80 -9.63
CA LYS A 226 -16.74 -1.50 -10.28
C LYS A 226 -15.31 -1.18 -10.73
N LYS A 227 -14.31 -1.46 -9.89
CA LYS A 227 -12.89 -1.26 -10.18
C LYS A 227 -12.44 -2.16 -11.35
N MET A 228 -12.81 -3.44 -11.36
CA MET A 228 -12.50 -4.35 -12.48
C MET A 228 -13.12 -3.86 -13.80
N LYS A 229 -14.38 -3.39 -13.80
CA LYS A 229 -15.00 -2.80 -15.00
C LYS A 229 -14.25 -1.57 -15.52
N LYS A 230 -13.73 -0.71 -14.62
CA LYS A 230 -12.91 0.44 -15.00
C LYS A 230 -11.59 -0.02 -15.66
N PHE A 231 -10.92 -1.01 -15.09
CA PHE A 231 -9.69 -1.57 -15.68
C PHE A 231 -9.93 -2.24 -17.03
N GLU A 232 -11.04 -2.95 -17.18
CA GLU A 232 -11.47 -3.54 -18.45
C GLU A 232 -11.66 -2.47 -19.54
N CYS A 233 -12.32 -1.37 -19.20
CA CYS A 233 -12.47 -0.21 -20.08
C CYS A 233 -11.11 0.36 -20.52
N VAL A 234 -10.21 0.64 -19.57
CA VAL A 234 -8.87 1.16 -19.86
C VAL A 234 -8.08 0.19 -20.75
N ARG A 235 -8.08 -1.11 -20.41
CA ARG A 235 -7.37 -2.13 -21.20
C ARG A 235 -7.90 -2.28 -22.63
N LYS A 236 -9.20 -2.07 -22.85
CA LYS A 236 -9.78 -2.09 -24.21
C LYS A 236 -9.52 -0.81 -24.98
N LEU A 237 -9.54 0.34 -24.31
CA LEU A 237 -9.38 1.65 -24.95
C LEU A 237 -7.91 1.97 -25.28
N LEU A 238 -7.00 1.63 -24.37
CA LEU A 238 -5.61 2.07 -24.44
C LEU A 238 -4.90 1.64 -25.73
N PRO A 239 -4.97 0.37 -26.18
CA PRO A 239 -4.28 -0.05 -27.41
C PRO A 239 -4.74 0.74 -28.63
N THR A 240 -6.07 0.92 -28.81
CA THR A 240 -6.62 1.66 -29.94
C THR A 240 -6.28 3.15 -29.90
N VAL A 241 -6.31 3.77 -28.71
CA VAL A 241 -5.94 5.18 -28.57
C VAL A 241 -4.46 5.37 -28.87
N VAL A 242 -3.58 4.51 -28.35
CA VAL A 242 -2.14 4.57 -28.62
C VAL A 242 -1.86 4.35 -30.10
N GLU A 243 -2.44 3.33 -30.73
CA GLU A 243 -2.27 3.05 -32.16
C GLU A 243 -2.65 4.27 -33.02
N ARG A 244 -3.78 4.90 -32.74
CA ARG A 244 -4.22 6.10 -33.47
C ARG A 244 -3.36 7.32 -33.18
N LEU A 245 -2.88 7.49 -31.95
CA LEU A 245 -1.94 8.55 -31.62
C LEU A 245 -0.65 8.38 -32.42
N LEU A 246 -0.09 7.18 -32.48
CA LEU A 246 1.10 6.86 -33.28
C LEU A 246 0.87 7.12 -34.79
N GLN A 247 -0.36 6.91 -35.27
CA GLN A 247 -0.73 7.19 -36.67
C GLN A 247 -1.01 8.67 -36.94
N SER A 248 -1.30 9.48 -35.91
CA SER A 248 -1.68 10.88 -36.05
C SER A 248 -0.57 11.73 -36.67
N TYR A 249 -0.97 12.68 -37.51
CA TYR A 249 -0.03 13.62 -38.14
C TYR A 249 0.71 14.46 -37.11
N GLU A 250 0.00 14.95 -36.09
CA GLU A 250 0.56 15.76 -35.00
C GLU A 250 1.63 15.03 -34.19
N TYR A 251 1.45 13.75 -33.88
CA TYR A 251 2.46 12.94 -33.19
C TYR A 251 3.67 12.67 -34.10
N LYS A 252 3.44 12.24 -35.33
CA LYS A 252 4.51 12.03 -36.33
C LYS A 252 5.35 13.27 -36.56
N GLN A 253 4.70 14.43 -36.66
CA GLN A 253 5.38 15.72 -36.79
C GLN A 253 6.21 16.06 -35.55
N SER A 254 5.72 15.70 -34.36
CA SER A 254 6.46 15.91 -33.10
C SER A 254 7.66 14.97 -32.98
N MET A 255 7.54 13.76 -33.52
CA MET A 255 8.61 12.75 -33.55
C MET A 255 9.75 13.08 -34.52
N TYR A 256 9.53 13.96 -35.50
CA TYR A 256 10.52 14.25 -36.56
C TYR A 256 11.88 14.66 -36.00
N GLU A 257 11.90 15.60 -35.05
CA GLU A 257 13.14 16.12 -34.49
C GLU A 257 13.87 15.09 -33.60
N PRO A 258 13.23 14.45 -32.60
CA PRO A 258 13.86 13.37 -31.83
C PRO A 258 14.36 12.22 -32.71
N PHE A 259 13.61 11.85 -33.75
CA PHE A 259 13.98 10.75 -34.65
C PHE A 259 15.22 11.09 -35.48
N ASN A 260 15.30 12.31 -36.04
CA ASN A 260 16.48 12.75 -36.77
C ASN A 260 17.72 12.83 -35.86
N GLN A 261 17.54 13.29 -34.62
CA GLN A 261 18.62 13.31 -33.63
C GLN A 261 19.08 11.89 -33.26
N ALA A 262 18.15 10.94 -33.12
CA ALA A 262 18.48 9.53 -32.89
C ALA A 262 19.28 8.91 -34.05
N ILE A 263 18.93 9.25 -35.29
CA ILE A 263 19.72 8.85 -36.46
C ILE A 263 21.12 9.46 -36.36
N GLN A 264 21.26 10.76 -36.15
CA GLN A 264 22.57 11.41 -36.04
C GLN A 264 23.43 10.83 -34.90
N ALA A 265 22.82 10.56 -33.75
CA ALA A 265 23.43 9.88 -32.61
C ALA A 265 23.97 8.50 -32.98
N GLY A 266 23.13 7.66 -33.61
CA GLY A 266 23.53 6.31 -34.04
C GLY A 266 24.65 6.34 -35.07
N TRP A 267 24.59 7.26 -36.03
CA TRP A 267 25.64 7.47 -37.03
C TRP A 267 26.96 7.92 -36.40
N GLY A 268 26.93 8.90 -35.49
CA GLY A 268 28.11 9.36 -34.76
C GLY A 268 28.74 8.21 -33.96
N LYS A 269 27.92 7.43 -33.26
CA LYS A 269 28.38 6.28 -32.49
C LYS A 269 29.04 5.23 -33.39
N GLY A 270 28.41 4.84 -34.50
CA GLY A 270 28.98 3.86 -35.44
C GLY A 270 30.33 4.30 -36.02
N LEU A 271 30.49 5.60 -36.33
CA LEU A 271 31.76 6.15 -36.80
C LEU A 271 32.87 6.14 -35.74
N SER A 272 32.52 6.07 -34.46
CA SER A 272 33.48 6.07 -33.35
C SER A 272 34.05 4.68 -33.04
N GLU A 273 33.37 3.59 -33.45
CA GLU A 273 33.77 2.23 -33.07
C GLU A 273 35.10 1.79 -33.68
N GLU A 274 35.47 2.31 -34.84
CA GLU A 274 36.71 1.94 -35.56
C GLU A 274 37.82 3.00 -35.47
N ARG A 275 37.59 4.12 -34.78
CA ARG A 275 38.52 5.27 -34.76
C ARG A 275 38.95 5.64 -33.35
N SER A 276 40.14 6.23 -33.24
CA SER A 276 40.54 6.87 -31.99
C SER A 276 39.60 8.04 -31.67
N LYS A 277 39.49 8.42 -30.39
CA LYS A 277 38.60 9.51 -29.96
C LYS A 277 38.98 10.84 -30.62
N GLU A 278 40.28 11.10 -30.75
CA GLU A 278 40.84 12.27 -31.43
C GLU A 278 40.47 12.30 -32.92
N ASP A 279 40.68 11.21 -33.66
CA ASP A 279 40.33 11.14 -35.09
C ASP A 279 38.82 11.27 -35.31
N HIS A 280 38.02 10.72 -34.39
CA HIS A 280 36.57 10.82 -34.43
C HIS A 280 36.11 12.28 -34.25
N LEU A 281 36.60 12.98 -33.22
CA LEU A 281 36.29 14.39 -32.97
C LEU A 281 36.71 15.30 -34.12
N GLU A 282 37.91 15.07 -34.68
CA GLU A 282 38.39 15.84 -35.84
C GLU A 282 37.49 15.61 -37.06
N HIS A 283 37.12 14.36 -37.34
CA HIS A 283 36.23 14.03 -38.44
C HIS A 283 34.85 14.67 -38.29
N MET A 284 34.28 14.60 -37.08
CA MET A 284 32.98 15.20 -36.76
C MET A 284 33.02 16.73 -36.89
N SER A 285 34.14 17.37 -36.52
CA SER A 285 34.31 18.82 -36.66
C SER A 285 34.29 19.31 -38.11
N ARG A 286 34.59 18.41 -39.07
CA ARG A 286 34.56 18.69 -40.50
C ARG A 286 33.18 18.45 -41.14
N MET A 287 32.27 17.75 -40.46
CA MET A 287 30.90 17.53 -40.94
C MET A 287 30.04 18.76 -40.62
N GLU A 288 29.64 19.47 -41.67
CA GLU A 288 28.71 20.58 -41.55
C GLU A 288 27.36 20.08 -40.99
N ASN A 289 26.84 20.74 -39.96
CA ASN A 289 25.59 20.41 -39.25
C ASN A 289 25.63 19.18 -38.33
N PHE A 290 26.79 18.61 -38.02
CA PHE A 290 26.88 17.56 -37.00
C PHE A 290 26.93 18.14 -35.59
N ASP A 291 26.07 17.67 -34.69
CA ASP A 291 26.07 18.06 -33.27
C ASP A 291 26.76 16.98 -32.42
N ALA A 292 27.96 17.28 -31.91
CA ALA A 292 28.73 16.38 -31.04
C ALA A 292 28.00 15.99 -29.74
N TYR A 293 26.94 16.71 -29.37
CA TYR A 293 26.13 16.46 -28.18
C TYR A 293 24.72 15.95 -28.50
N VAL A 294 24.50 15.46 -29.71
CA VAL A 294 23.19 15.02 -30.19
C VAL A 294 22.55 13.94 -29.30
N ASP A 295 23.34 13.04 -28.69
CA ASP A 295 22.83 12.02 -27.76
C ASP A 295 22.10 12.62 -26.56
N LYS A 296 22.68 13.67 -25.96
CA LYS A 296 22.07 14.36 -24.80
C LYS A 296 20.84 15.14 -25.24
N LYS A 297 20.92 15.76 -26.42
CA LYS A 297 19.82 16.54 -26.99
C LYS A 297 18.62 15.64 -27.34
N MET A 298 18.87 14.46 -27.89
CA MET A 298 17.85 13.46 -28.23
C MET A 298 17.02 13.08 -27.00
N CYS A 299 17.65 12.78 -25.86
CA CYS A 299 16.92 12.49 -24.63
C CYS A 299 16.00 13.64 -24.21
N VAL A 300 16.50 14.89 -24.27
CA VAL A 300 15.72 16.09 -23.95
C VAL A 300 14.55 16.29 -24.93
N GLU A 301 14.75 16.07 -26.23
CA GLU A 301 13.67 16.16 -27.21
C GLU A 301 12.64 15.02 -27.06
N CYS A 302 13.07 13.81 -26.69
CA CYS A 302 12.18 12.71 -26.35
C CYS A 302 11.31 13.05 -25.13
N ASP A 303 11.87 13.64 -24.07
CA ASP A 303 11.11 14.04 -22.88
C ASP A 303 10.04 15.09 -23.24
N LYS A 304 10.37 16.05 -24.11
CA LYS A 304 9.41 17.06 -24.60
C LYS A 304 8.20 16.45 -25.31
N LEU A 305 8.32 15.27 -25.91
CA LEU A 305 7.18 14.58 -26.52
C LEU A 305 6.09 14.24 -25.50
N PHE A 306 6.47 13.94 -24.26
CA PHE A 306 5.55 13.58 -23.18
C PHE A 306 4.93 14.80 -22.49
N GLU A 307 5.62 15.95 -22.55
CA GLU A 307 5.08 17.23 -22.07
C GLU A 307 4.11 17.87 -23.07
N LYS A 308 4.24 17.52 -24.35
CA LYS A 308 3.40 18.07 -25.41
C LYS A 308 1.94 17.63 -25.25
N ARG A 309 1.04 18.60 -25.37
CA ARG A 309 -0.40 18.33 -25.45
C ARG A 309 -0.77 18.00 -26.89
N TYR A 310 -1.32 16.80 -27.08
CA TYR A 310 -1.85 16.35 -28.36
C TYR A 310 -3.37 16.57 -28.36
N PRO A 311 -3.91 17.46 -29.21
CA PRO A 311 -5.34 17.62 -29.44
C PRO A 311 -6.14 16.32 -29.48
N TYR A 312 -5.64 15.27 -30.15
CA TYR A 312 -6.31 13.96 -30.14
C TYR A 312 -6.46 13.37 -28.72
N VAL A 313 -5.41 13.42 -27.90
CA VAL A 313 -5.45 12.94 -26.50
C VAL A 313 -6.40 13.80 -25.67
N GLU A 314 -6.45 15.11 -25.90
CA GLU A 314 -7.39 16.01 -25.22
C GLU A 314 -8.86 15.68 -25.58
N LYS A 315 -9.16 15.33 -26.84
CA LYS A 315 -10.51 14.89 -27.24
C LYS A 315 -10.93 13.63 -26.50
N ILE A 316 -10.04 12.65 -26.41
CA ILE A 316 -10.29 11.40 -25.68
C ILE A 316 -10.48 11.67 -24.19
N SER A 317 -9.65 12.54 -23.58
CA SER A 317 -9.71 12.82 -22.14
C SER A 317 -10.96 13.62 -21.75
N CYS A 318 -11.36 14.60 -22.56
CA CYS A 318 -12.63 15.31 -22.40
C CYS A 318 -13.84 14.38 -22.57
N GLY A 319 -13.67 13.29 -23.31
CA GLY A 319 -14.69 12.28 -23.54
C GLY A 319 -14.90 11.27 -22.43
N PHE A 320 -14.34 11.46 -21.22
CA PHE A 320 -14.36 10.45 -20.14
C PHE A 320 -15.78 10.01 -19.69
N CYS A 321 -16.80 10.81 -20.00
CA CYS A 321 -18.21 10.48 -19.75
C CYS A 321 -18.84 9.59 -20.83
N TYR A 322 -18.22 9.43 -21.99
CA TYR A 322 -18.76 8.64 -23.08
C TYR A 322 -18.52 7.13 -22.89
N PRO A 323 -19.41 6.27 -23.40
CA PRO A 323 -19.16 4.85 -23.51
C PRO A 323 -17.85 4.55 -24.26
N VAL A 324 -17.17 3.46 -23.88
CA VAL A 324 -15.92 3.01 -24.55
C VAL A 324 -16.11 2.86 -26.05
N SER A 325 -17.27 2.38 -26.48
CA SER A 325 -17.62 2.24 -27.90
C SER A 325 -17.60 3.55 -28.67
N ASP A 326 -17.88 4.66 -28.02
CA ASP A 326 -17.91 5.98 -28.65
C ASP A 326 -16.54 6.64 -28.59
N LEU A 327 -15.79 6.43 -27.50
CA LEU A 327 -14.38 6.83 -27.41
C LEU A 327 -13.52 6.14 -28.48
N VAL A 328 -13.78 4.87 -28.76
CA VAL A 328 -13.14 4.10 -29.83
C VAL A 328 -13.54 4.59 -31.22
N LYS A 329 -14.47 5.53 -31.38
CA LYS A 329 -14.78 6.15 -32.69
C LYS A 329 -14.12 7.52 -32.88
N VAL A 330 -13.46 8.06 -31.86
CA VAL A 330 -12.75 9.34 -31.98
C VAL A 330 -11.46 9.12 -32.76
N TYR A 331 -11.25 9.92 -33.82
CA TYR A 331 -10.05 9.86 -34.66
C TYR A 331 -9.20 11.13 -34.49
N PRO A 332 -7.87 11.04 -34.72
CA PRO A 332 -7.01 12.21 -34.82
C PRO A 332 -7.44 13.12 -35.96
N ASP A 333 -7.09 14.41 -35.86
CA ASP A 333 -7.36 15.35 -36.94
C ASP A 333 -6.56 15.00 -38.19
N SER A 334 -7.17 15.23 -39.35
CA SER A 334 -6.49 15.07 -40.64
C SER A 334 -5.38 16.11 -40.78
N PRO A 335 -4.28 15.78 -41.48
CA PRO A 335 -3.24 16.76 -41.77
C PRO A 335 -3.85 17.99 -42.47
N PRO A 336 -3.36 19.20 -42.20
CA PRO A 336 -3.81 20.37 -42.93
C PRO A 336 -3.59 20.11 -44.42
N SER A 337 -4.67 20.14 -45.20
CA SER A 337 -4.59 20.03 -46.66
C SER A 337 -3.66 21.14 -47.12
N VAL A 338 -2.45 20.77 -47.55
CA VAL A 338 -1.54 21.70 -48.20
C VAL A 338 -2.27 22.16 -49.45
N GLN A 339 -2.89 23.34 -49.40
CA GLN A 339 -3.36 24.00 -50.61
C GLN A 339 -2.10 24.23 -51.43
N ALA A 340 -1.94 23.44 -52.48
CA ALA A 340 -0.88 23.63 -53.44
C ALA A 340 -0.99 25.07 -53.92
N SER A 341 0.02 25.88 -53.61
CA SER A 341 0.09 27.24 -54.11
C SER A 341 -0.06 27.17 -55.63
N PRO A 342 -1.01 27.91 -56.24
CA PRO A 342 -1.13 27.94 -57.69
C PRO A 342 0.21 28.42 -58.24
N SER A 343 0.83 27.57 -59.06
CA SER A 343 2.12 27.81 -59.70
C SER A 343 2.02 28.91 -60.75
#